data_AF-A0A6A4X3V7-F1
#
_entry.id   AF-A0A6A4X3V7-F1
#
_cell.length_a   1.000
_cell.length_b   1.000
_cell.length_c   1.000
_cell.angle_alpha   90.00
_cell.angle_beta   90.00
_cell.angle_gamma   90.00
#
_symmetry.space_group_name_H-M   'P 1'
#
loop_
_entity.id
_entity.type
_entity.pdbx_description
1 polymer ?
#
loop_
_entity_poly.entity_id
_entity_poly.type
_entity_poly.pdbx_seq_one_letter_code
_entity_poly.pdbx_strand_id
1 'polypeptide(L)'
;MRSYQETRDKLEQHINTNLHEWLHDDLPEMDAASVDATAGLWRRRLQQLLSGDRLRTMYNAITGWWPDRWEMTSHYLAVHEADSEDSEQDDDDGQAGGEERRSADEDQTSGGLPSPQREKWQQLERQHQQLWQQLERRGHGERRSLNQQHDEERRRLERIHDRKWRSMEMLHHDERKSLHQRHESVTRESQELEERYPNMQSGEELDQLMEECSRRRRQLRKELELEKEKELEKEKEMEKEKEMEKELEKEKEKEKEKEKEIRKVQEKNLKVKKEEEKPVERGYQRSHGQTQGGATT
;
A
#
# COMPACT_ATOMS: atom_id res chain seq x y z
N MET A 1 -8.31 -13.63 14.17
CA MET A 1 -6.96 -14.17 13.99
C MET A 1 -7.06 -15.40 13.11
N ARG A 2 -6.19 -15.53 12.12
CA ARG A 2 -6.10 -16.74 11.29
C ARG A 2 -5.55 -17.88 12.15
N SER A 3 -5.98 -19.12 11.89
CA SER A 3 -5.46 -20.27 12.64
C SER A 3 -3.98 -20.51 12.31
N TYR A 4 -3.27 -21.25 13.16
CA TYR A 4 -1.89 -21.69 12.88
C TYR A 4 -1.81 -22.40 11.53
N GLN A 5 -2.78 -23.27 11.25
CA GLN A 5 -2.85 -24.04 10.00
C GLN A 5 -3.07 -23.12 8.80
N GLU A 6 -4.00 -22.16 8.87
CA GLU A 6 -4.20 -21.17 7.81
C GLU A 6 -2.96 -20.29 7.56
N THR A 7 -2.19 -20.01 8.62
CA THR A 7 -0.95 -19.22 8.53
C THR A 7 0.16 -20.02 7.85
N ARG A 8 0.29 -21.30 8.22
CA ARG A 8 1.20 -22.25 7.59
C ARG A 8 0.87 -22.45 6.11
N ASP A 9 -0.39 -22.72 5.78
CA ASP A 9 -0.84 -23.01 4.42
C ASP A 9 -0.64 -21.78 3.50
N LYS A 10 -0.84 -20.57 4.03
CA LYS A 10 -0.58 -19.32 3.27
C LYS A 10 0.90 -19.07 3.04
N LEU A 11 1.74 -19.35 4.02
CA LEU A 11 3.19 -19.27 3.84
C LEU A 11 3.65 -20.27 2.78
N GLU A 12 3.15 -21.50 2.81
CA GLU A 12 3.47 -22.53 1.84
C GLU A 12 2.98 -22.17 0.41
N GLN A 13 1.77 -21.63 0.28
CA GLN A 13 1.24 -21.16 -0.99
C GLN A 13 2.08 -20.02 -1.57
N HIS A 14 2.43 -19.02 -0.76
CA HIS A 14 3.22 -17.86 -1.17
C HIS A 14 4.62 -18.25 -1.67
N ILE A 15 5.22 -19.28 -1.07
CA ILE A 15 6.53 -19.81 -1.45
C ILE A 15 6.50 -20.55 -2.79
N ASN A 16 5.44 -21.34 -3.04
CA ASN A 16 5.37 -22.19 -4.22
C ASN A 16 4.94 -21.46 -5.49
N THR A 17 4.19 -20.36 -5.36
CA THR A 17 3.60 -19.66 -6.52
C THR A 17 4.26 -18.33 -6.85
N ASN A 18 4.70 -17.55 -5.85
CA ASN A 18 4.96 -16.11 -6.10
C ASN A 18 6.38 -15.65 -5.80
N LEU A 19 7.26 -16.48 -5.23
CA LEU A 19 8.55 -16.00 -4.74
C LEU A 19 9.48 -15.49 -5.87
N HIS A 20 9.40 -16.08 -7.07
CA HIS A 20 10.18 -15.60 -8.22
C HIS A 20 9.65 -14.29 -8.79
N GLU A 21 8.33 -14.23 -9.04
CA GLU A 21 7.67 -13.03 -9.57
C GLU A 21 7.86 -11.86 -8.61
N TRP A 22 7.70 -12.10 -7.30
CA TRP A 22 7.89 -11.08 -6.28
C TRP A 22 9.34 -10.56 -6.20
N LEU A 23 10.34 -11.45 -6.30
CA LEU A 23 11.73 -11.04 -6.34
C LEU A 23 12.10 -10.28 -7.63
N HIS A 24 11.44 -10.59 -8.74
CA HIS A 24 11.66 -9.89 -10.00
C HIS A 24 10.98 -8.51 -10.03
N ASP A 25 9.81 -8.39 -9.42
CA ASP A 25 9.05 -7.13 -9.35
C ASP A 25 9.67 -6.13 -8.35
N ASP A 26 10.08 -6.60 -7.17
CA ASP A 26 10.64 -5.74 -6.12
C ASP A 26 12.14 -5.46 -6.31
N LEU A 27 12.87 -6.30 -7.06
CA LEU A 27 14.31 -6.15 -7.34
C LEU A 27 14.63 -6.35 -8.83
N PRO A 28 14.16 -5.45 -9.72
CA PRO A 28 14.33 -5.60 -11.17
C PRO A 28 15.78 -5.49 -11.65
N GLU A 29 16.69 -5.02 -10.80
CA GLU A 29 18.13 -4.91 -11.10
C GLU A 29 18.90 -6.22 -10.93
N MET A 30 18.27 -7.25 -10.35
CA MET A 30 18.90 -8.52 -10.04
C MET A 30 18.81 -9.50 -11.22
N ASP A 31 19.93 -10.13 -11.59
CA ASP A 31 19.96 -11.05 -12.72
C ASP A 31 19.21 -12.36 -12.40
N ALA A 32 18.68 -13.02 -13.44
CA ALA A 32 17.86 -14.22 -13.28
C ALA A 32 18.55 -15.33 -12.46
N ALA A 33 19.88 -15.47 -12.60
CA ALA A 33 20.66 -16.43 -11.84
C ALA A 33 20.72 -16.09 -10.33
N SER A 34 20.83 -14.82 -9.96
CA SER A 34 20.79 -14.40 -8.55
C SER A 34 19.38 -14.44 -7.97
N VAL A 35 18.35 -14.18 -8.77
CA VAL A 35 16.94 -14.41 -8.39
C VAL A 35 16.71 -15.88 -8.06
N ASP A 36 17.19 -16.80 -8.90
CA ASP A 36 17.08 -18.24 -8.68
C ASP A 36 17.83 -18.71 -7.42
N ALA A 37 19.06 -18.22 -7.23
CA ALA A 37 19.85 -18.54 -6.05
C ALA A 37 19.19 -18.03 -4.75
N THR A 38 18.67 -16.80 -4.79
CA THR A 38 18.00 -16.16 -3.65
C THR A 38 16.69 -16.86 -3.35
N ALA A 39 15.83 -17.10 -4.34
CA ALA A 39 14.60 -17.86 -4.18
C ALA A 39 14.86 -19.26 -3.60
N GLY A 40 15.93 -19.92 -4.04
CA GLY A 40 16.37 -21.22 -3.53
C GLY A 40 16.79 -21.18 -2.05
N LEU A 41 17.54 -20.16 -1.63
CA LEU A 41 17.94 -19.95 -0.23
C LEU A 41 16.72 -19.69 0.67
N TRP A 42 15.81 -18.82 0.22
CA TRP A 42 14.59 -18.50 0.94
C TRP A 42 13.67 -19.71 1.07
N ARG A 43 13.49 -20.51 0.01
CA ARG A 43 12.77 -21.79 0.08
C ARG A 43 13.36 -22.73 1.12
N ARG A 44 14.68 -22.93 1.12
CA ARG A 44 15.32 -23.85 2.09
C ARG A 44 15.18 -23.34 3.51
N ARG A 45 15.36 -22.04 3.74
CA ARG A 45 15.25 -21.44 5.09
C ARG A 45 13.83 -21.49 5.63
N LEU A 46 12.84 -21.31 4.77
CA LEU A 46 11.43 -21.39 5.13
C LEU A 46 10.95 -22.83 5.27
N GLN A 47 11.42 -23.76 4.43
CA GLN A 47 11.18 -25.19 4.64
C GLN A 47 11.72 -25.66 5.99
N GLN A 48 12.91 -25.20 6.39
CA GLN A 48 13.45 -25.45 7.75
C GLN A 48 12.57 -24.87 8.86
N LEU A 49 11.89 -23.74 8.60
CA LEU A 49 10.96 -23.12 9.54
C LEU A 49 9.66 -23.93 9.64
N LEU A 50 9.16 -24.44 8.52
CA LEU A 50 7.93 -25.23 8.41
C LEU A 50 8.11 -26.68 8.87
N SER A 51 9.31 -27.25 8.74
CA SER A 51 9.63 -28.64 9.08
C SER A 51 9.99 -28.86 10.55
N GLY A 52 10.02 -27.81 11.37
CA GLY A 52 10.37 -27.88 12.79
C GLY A 52 9.36 -27.13 13.67
N ASP A 53 9.47 -27.33 14.98
CA ASP A 53 8.56 -26.68 15.94
C ASP A 53 8.74 -25.16 16.03
N ARG A 54 9.75 -24.60 15.38
CA ARG A 54 10.10 -23.19 15.47
C ARG A 54 8.99 -22.23 15.00
N LEU A 55 8.26 -22.57 13.94
CA LEU A 55 7.09 -21.79 13.52
C LEU A 55 6.00 -21.83 14.59
N ARG A 56 5.76 -23.02 15.17
CA ARG A 56 4.77 -23.23 16.22
C ARG A 56 5.16 -22.53 17.51
N THR A 57 6.43 -22.53 17.89
CA THR A 57 6.98 -21.80 19.03
C THR A 57 6.82 -20.29 18.84
N MET A 58 7.17 -19.74 17.67
CA MET A 58 6.99 -18.30 17.42
C MET A 58 5.51 -17.90 17.34
N TYR A 59 4.67 -18.72 16.71
CA TYR A 59 3.23 -18.51 16.69
C TYR A 59 2.68 -18.50 18.13
N ASN A 60 3.01 -19.51 18.94
CA ASN A 60 2.60 -19.58 20.34
C ASN A 60 3.19 -18.47 21.20
N ALA A 61 4.40 -17.96 20.94
CA ALA A 61 4.95 -16.81 21.65
C ALA A 61 4.18 -15.52 21.33
N ILE A 62 3.77 -15.35 20.07
CA ILE A 62 3.01 -14.18 19.61
C ILE A 62 1.54 -14.27 20.05
N THR A 63 0.93 -15.45 20.00
CA THR A 63 -0.48 -15.67 20.37
C THR A 63 -0.67 -15.97 21.85
N GLY A 64 0.34 -16.50 22.54
CA GLY A 64 0.35 -16.78 23.97
C GLY A 64 0.68 -15.57 24.84
N TRP A 65 1.07 -14.45 24.22
CA TRP A 65 1.11 -13.13 24.89
C TRP A 65 -0.27 -12.45 24.95
N TRP A 66 -1.28 -13.07 24.33
CA TRP A 66 -2.67 -12.69 24.52
C TRP A 66 -3.22 -13.60 25.63
N PRO A 67 -3.78 -13.04 26.72
CA PRO A 67 -4.45 -13.84 27.73
C PRO A 67 -5.43 -14.77 27.03
N ASP A 68 -5.40 -16.04 27.42
CA ASP A 68 -6.19 -17.07 26.80
C ASP A 68 -7.64 -16.57 26.71
N ARG A 69 -8.24 -16.75 25.53
CA ARG A 69 -9.59 -16.22 25.19
C ARG A 69 -10.69 -16.67 26.19
N TRP A 70 -10.37 -17.61 27.08
CA TRP A 70 -11.21 -18.13 28.14
C TRP A 70 -11.07 -17.41 29.49
N GLU A 71 -9.92 -16.80 29.83
CA GLU A 71 -9.74 -16.07 31.10
C GLU A 71 -10.36 -14.67 31.10
N MET A 72 -10.58 -14.06 29.92
CA MET A 72 -11.32 -12.78 29.84
C MET A 72 -12.77 -12.91 30.31
N THR A 73 -13.39 -14.09 30.21
CA THR A 73 -14.78 -14.29 30.65
C THR A 73 -14.92 -14.15 32.17
N SER A 74 -13.89 -14.52 32.94
CA SER A 74 -13.86 -14.35 34.39
C SER A 74 -13.72 -12.87 34.78
N HIS A 75 -12.96 -12.09 34.01
CA HIS A 75 -12.77 -10.66 34.28
C HIS A 75 -13.98 -9.77 33.96
N TYR A 76 -14.93 -10.21 33.13
CA TYR A 76 -16.18 -9.45 32.89
C TYR A 76 -17.33 -9.82 33.83
N LEU A 77 -17.20 -10.90 34.62
CA LEU A 77 -18.22 -11.32 35.59
C LEU A 77 -17.83 -11.08 37.04
N ALA A 78 -16.55 -10.84 37.35
CA ALA A 78 -16.07 -10.64 38.72
C ALA A 78 -16.01 -9.16 39.18
N VAL A 79 -16.36 -8.18 38.34
CA VAL A 79 -16.29 -6.74 38.70
C VAL A 79 -17.53 -6.27 39.48
N HIS A 80 -18.17 -7.16 40.23
CA HIS A 80 -19.30 -6.75 41.08
C HIS A 80 -19.25 -7.17 42.54
N GLU A 81 -18.23 -7.86 43.04
CA GLU A 81 -18.14 -8.09 44.48
C GLU A 81 -16.70 -8.24 44.97
N ALA A 82 -16.44 -7.62 46.12
CA ALA A 82 -15.26 -7.67 46.96
C ALA A 82 -14.15 -6.64 46.70
N ASP A 83 -14.33 -5.48 47.34
CA ASP A 83 -13.31 -4.96 48.27
C ASP A 83 -12.69 -6.10 49.08
N SER A 84 -11.35 -6.24 49.08
CA SER A 84 -10.56 -6.63 50.26
C SER A 84 -9.07 -6.54 49.93
N GLU A 85 -8.45 -5.48 50.46
CA GLU A 85 -7.18 -5.45 51.22
C GLU A 85 -5.98 -6.35 50.86
N ASP A 86 -4.83 -5.66 50.81
CA ASP A 86 -3.56 -6.01 51.47
C ASP A 86 -2.71 -7.17 50.90
N SER A 87 -1.55 -6.82 50.36
CA SER A 87 -0.24 -7.21 50.93
C SER A 87 0.91 -6.68 50.07
N GLU A 88 1.72 -5.80 50.67
CA GLU A 88 3.10 -5.52 50.27
C GLU A 88 3.97 -6.76 50.59
N GLN A 89 4.86 -7.15 49.68
CA GLN A 89 5.99 -7.99 50.08
C GLN A 89 7.21 -7.79 49.16
N ASP A 90 8.32 -7.47 49.81
CA ASP A 90 9.68 -7.27 49.33
C ASP A 90 10.41 -8.58 48.98
N ASP A 91 11.62 -8.38 48.44
CA ASP A 91 12.79 -9.27 48.31
C ASP A 91 12.91 -10.11 47.03
N ASP A 92 13.98 -9.87 46.24
CA ASP A 92 15.06 -10.86 46.09
C ASP A 92 16.25 -10.30 45.26
N ASP A 93 17.44 -10.45 45.84
CA ASP A 93 18.71 -9.85 45.44
C ASP A 93 19.53 -10.84 44.59
N GLY A 94 19.47 -10.70 43.27
CA GLY A 94 20.22 -11.55 42.33
C GLY A 94 21.69 -11.17 42.15
N GLN A 95 22.53 -11.49 43.13
CA GLN A 95 23.99 -11.37 43.08
C GLN A 95 24.61 -12.37 42.08
N ALA A 96 24.93 -11.93 40.86
CA ALA A 96 25.66 -12.74 39.87
C ALA A 96 27.17 -12.49 39.96
N GLY A 97 27.89 -13.44 40.58
CA GLY A 97 29.34 -13.47 40.64
C GLY A 97 29.98 -13.72 39.27
N GLY A 98 30.88 -12.83 38.87
CA GLY A 98 31.84 -13.04 37.78
C GLY A 98 33.20 -13.41 38.36
N GLU A 99 33.57 -14.69 38.30
CA GLU A 99 34.93 -15.18 38.59
C GLU A 99 35.96 -14.52 37.65
N GLU A 100 36.84 -13.72 38.25
CA GLU A 100 38.05 -13.19 37.63
C GLU A 100 39.09 -14.31 37.48
N ARG A 101 39.05 -15.05 36.37
CA ARG A 101 40.11 -15.99 36.01
C ARG A 101 41.30 -15.24 35.40
N ARG A 102 42.32 -15.04 36.24
CA ARG A 102 43.69 -14.72 35.82
C ARG A 102 44.18 -15.76 34.83
N SER A 103 44.36 -15.35 33.58
CA SER A 103 45.24 -16.06 32.65
C SER A 103 46.61 -15.40 32.77
N ALA A 104 47.49 -16.06 33.53
CA ALA A 104 48.92 -15.91 33.35
C ALA A 104 49.30 -16.61 32.05
N ASP A 105 50.38 -16.13 31.43
CA ASP A 105 51.09 -16.73 30.30
C ASP A 105 50.72 -16.21 28.90
N GLU A 106 51.11 -14.96 28.61
CA GLU A 106 51.49 -14.52 27.26
C GLU A 106 52.66 -13.51 27.33
N ASP A 107 53.78 -13.94 27.90
CA ASP A 107 55.05 -13.19 27.87
C ASP A 107 56.14 -14.00 27.16
N GLN A 108 55.83 -14.64 26.03
CA GLN A 108 56.83 -15.36 25.24
C GLN A 108 56.46 -15.44 23.75
N THR A 109 56.61 -14.32 23.03
CA THR A 109 57.08 -14.25 21.62
C THR A 109 57.07 -12.80 21.12
N SER A 110 57.90 -11.92 21.67
CA SER A 110 58.23 -10.66 20.99
C SER A 110 59.71 -10.26 21.15
N GLY A 111 60.59 -11.25 21.28
CA GLY A 111 62.02 -11.09 21.04
C GLY A 111 62.34 -11.43 19.58
N GLY A 112 62.50 -10.42 18.72
CA GLY A 112 63.16 -10.63 17.42
C GLY A 112 62.68 -9.85 16.20
N LEU A 113 62.14 -8.63 16.34
CA LEU A 113 62.13 -7.70 15.21
C LEU A 113 63.14 -6.57 15.49
N PRO A 114 64.06 -6.26 14.56
CA PRO A 114 65.11 -5.28 14.78
C PRO A 114 64.49 -3.92 15.12
N SER A 115 65.02 -3.27 16.16
CA SER A 115 64.56 -1.98 16.72
C SER A 115 64.06 -0.94 15.68
N PRO A 116 64.71 -0.76 14.52
CA PRO A 116 64.25 0.17 13.49
C PRO A 116 62.93 -0.20 12.80
N GLN A 117 62.58 -1.50 12.76
CA GLN A 117 61.36 -1.98 12.12
C GLN A 117 60.14 -1.79 13.03
N ARG A 118 60.32 -1.92 14.35
CA ARG A 118 59.28 -1.63 15.36
C ARG A 118 58.90 -0.15 15.34
N GLU A 119 59.87 0.75 15.21
CA GLU A 119 59.63 2.19 15.10
C GLU A 119 58.85 2.54 13.82
N LYS A 120 59.20 1.92 12.69
CA LYS A 120 58.45 2.07 11.43
C LYS A 120 56.99 1.62 11.56
N TRP A 121 56.73 0.50 12.24
CA TRP A 121 55.37 0.02 12.48
C TRP A 121 54.58 0.97 13.38
N GLN A 122 55.18 1.45 14.48
CA GLN A 122 54.53 2.43 15.35
C GLN A 122 54.23 3.75 14.61
N GLN A 123 55.11 4.17 13.71
CA GLN A 123 54.88 5.35 12.89
C GLN A 123 53.74 5.14 11.89
N LEU A 124 53.68 3.98 11.24
CA LEU A 124 52.59 3.62 10.33
C LEU A 124 51.25 3.52 11.05
N GLU A 125 51.23 2.97 12.26
CA GLU A 125 50.01 2.86 13.07
C GLU A 125 49.49 4.22 13.52
N ARG A 126 50.40 5.16 13.88
CA ARG A 126 50.01 6.56 14.14
C ARG A 126 49.44 7.24 12.89
N GLN A 127 50.03 7.02 11.72
CA GLN A 127 49.49 7.54 10.45
C GLN A 127 48.12 6.93 10.13
N HIS A 128 47.94 5.63 10.38
CA HIS A 128 46.68 4.93 10.19
C HIS A 128 45.58 5.48 11.10
N GLN A 129 45.87 5.70 12.39
CA GLN A 129 44.93 6.31 13.32
C GLN A 129 44.53 7.74 12.90
N GLN A 130 45.47 8.54 12.41
CA GLN A 130 45.18 9.89 11.93
C GLN A 130 44.29 9.89 10.68
N LEU A 131 44.55 8.99 9.73
CA LEU A 131 43.72 8.83 8.53
C LEU A 131 42.31 8.35 8.89
N TRP A 132 42.18 7.42 9.84
CA TRP A 132 40.87 6.97 10.33
C TRP A 132 40.07 8.08 10.98
N GLN A 133 40.68 8.90 11.84
CA GLN A 133 40.00 10.04 12.45
C GLN A 133 39.55 11.08 11.40
N GLN A 134 40.31 11.27 10.32
CA GLN A 134 39.90 12.15 9.22
C GLN A 134 38.73 11.58 8.42
N LEU A 135 38.75 10.27 8.12
CA LEU A 135 37.65 9.58 7.46
C LEU A 135 36.38 9.61 8.30
N GLU A 136 36.49 9.36 9.60
CA GLU A 136 35.38 9.39 10.55
C GLU A 136 34.80 10.81 10.63
N ARG A 137 35.64 11.85 10.73
CA ARG A 137 35.17 13.25 10.69
C ARG A 137 34.48 13.61 9.36
N ARG A 138 34.96 13.09 8.23
CA ARG A 138 34.39 13.36 6.90
C ARG A 138 33.03 12.67 6.71
N GLY A 139 32.86 11.46 7.22
CA GLY A 139 31.60 10.69 7.11
C GLY A 139 30.57 10.97 8.21
N HIS A 140 30.97 11.55 9.34
CA HIS A 140 30.07 11.75 10.49
C HIS A 140 28.94 12.75 10.25
N GLY A 141 29.16 13.75 9.38
CA GLY A 141 28.11 14.71 9.01
C GLY A 141 27.03 14.07 8.14
N GLU A 142 27.45 13.33 7.12
CA GLU A 142 26.56 12.65 6.17
C GLU A 142 25.76 11.53 6.87
N ARG A 143 26.40 10.72 7.73
CA ARG A 143 25.72 9.70 8.52
C ARG A 143 24.69 10.28 9.48
N ARG A 144 24.98 11.43 10.11
CA ARG A 144 24.02 12.13 10.98
C ARG A 144 22.85 12.71 10.20
N SER A 145 23.10 13.30 9.03
CA SER A 145 22.05 13.80 8.15
C SER A 145 21.12 12.69 7.68
N LEU A 146 21.68 11.56 7.27
CA LEU A 146 20.89 10.41 6.80
C LEU A 146 20.07 9.80 7.95
N ASN A 147 20.66 9.63 9.13
CA ASN A 147 19.91 9.18 10.32
C ASN A 147 18.77 10.13 10.67
N GLN A 148 19.00 11.45 10.60
CA GLN A 148 17.97 12.45 10.85
C GLN A 148 16.81 12.33 9.85
N GLN A 149 17.10 12.14 8.56
CA GLN A 149 16.07 11.92 7.54
C GLN A 149 15.27 10.65 7.81
N HIS A 150 15.94 9.54 8.15
CA HIS A 150 15.27 8.30 8.53
C HIS A 150 14.36 8.48 9.75
N ASP A 151 14.80 9.21 10.77
CA ASP A 151 14.00 9.49 11.97
C ASP A 151 12.78 10.38 11.65
N GLU A 152 12.91 11.31 10.72
CA GLU A 152 11.81 12.16 10.24
C GLU A 152 10.79 11.35 9.43
N GLU A 153 11.26 10.46 8.55
CA GLU A 153 10.40 9.55 7.78
C GLU A 153 9.65 8.57 8.70
N ARG A 154 10.33 7.98 9.68
CA ARG A 154 9.68 7.13 10.70
C ARG A 154 8.57 7.88 11.42
N ARG A 155 8.85 9.09 11.92
CA ARG A 155 7.86 9.96 12.58
C ARG A 155 6.72 10.37 11.65
N ARG A 156 6.98 10.51 10.35
CA ARG A 156 5.93 10.80 9.36
C ARG A 156 5.00 9.60 9.17
N LEU A 157 5.56 8.41 9.02
CA LEU A 157 4.80 7.17 8.85
C LEU A 157 3.99 6.84 10.10
N GLU A 158 4.58 6.99 11.28
CA GLU A 158 3.90 6.79 12.57
C GLU A 158 2.67 7.70 12.69
N ARG A 159 2.79 8.99 12.36
CA ARG A 159 1.64 9.93 12.35
C ARG A 159 0.53 9.52 11.37
N ILE A 160 0.89 8.98 10.20
CA ILE A 160 -0.08 8.49 9.23
C ILE A 160 -0.80 7.26 9.78
N HIS A 161 -0.04 6.34 10.36
CA HIS A 161 -0.57 5.12 10.97
C HIS A 161 -1.52 5.45 12.13
N ASP A 162 -1.11 6.32 13.06
CA ASP A 162 -1.92 6.76 14.20
C ASP A 162 -3.24 7.40 13.75
N ARG A 163 -3.19 8.24 12.71
CA ARG A 163 -4.40 8.85 12.16
C ARG A 163 -5.35 7.79 11.61
N LYS A 164 -4.83 6.83 10.85
CA LYS A 164 -5.64 5.74 10.28
C LYS A 164 -6.22 4.86 11.38
N TRP A 165 -5.42 4.55 12.40
CA TRP A 165 -5.83 3.75 13.54
C TRP A 165 -6.97 4.41 14.31
N ARG A 166 -6.83 5.70 14.67
CA ARG A 166 -7.89 6.47 15.32
C ARG A 166 -9.18 6.52 14.49
N SER A 167 -9.07 6.69 13.17
CA SER A 167 -10.23 6.67 12.29
C SER A 167 -10.96 5.32 12.33
N MET A 168 -10.20 4.21 12.32
CA MET A 168 -10.77 2.86 12.38
C MET A 168 -11.39 2.59 13.75
N GLU A 169 -10.74 3.02 14.82
CA GLU A 169 -11.24 2.90 16.20
C GLU A 169 -12.56 3.63 16.40
N MET A 170 -12.69 4.87 15.89
CA MET A 170 -13.96 5.60 15.93
C MET A 170 -15.06 4.87 15.16
N LEU A 171 -14.79 4.37 13.95
CA LEU A 171 -15.77 3.60 13.17
C LEU A 171 -16.27 2.36 13.91
N HIS A 172 -15.36 1.61 14.53
CA HIS A 172 -15.73 0.43 15.33
C HIS A 172 -16.50 0.81 16.59
N HIS A 173 -16.18 1.94 17.21
CA HIS A 173 -16.94 2.45 18.36
C HIS A 173 -18.38 2.78 17.95
N ASP A 174 -18.57 3.51 16.86
CA ASP A 174 -19.88 3.89 16.33
C ASP A 174 -20.69 2.66 15.88
N GLU A 175 -20.04 1.70 15.22
CA GLU A 175 -20.66 0.43 14.82
C GLU A 175 -21.12 -0.37 16.05
N ARG A 176 -20.28 -0.49 17.08
CA ARG A 176 -20.62 -1.19 18.31
C ARG A 176 -21.77 -0.51 19.05
N LYS A 177 -21.77 0.81 19.13
CA LYS A 177 -22.87 1.60 19.70
C LYS A 177 -24.16 1.39 18.92
N SER A 178 -24.10 1.40 17.60
CA SER A 178 -25.26 1.16 16.73
C SER A 178 -25.82 -0.25 16.88
N LEU A 179 -24.95 -1.26 16.97
CA LEU A 179 -25.36 -2.65 17.22
C LEU A 179 -26.00 -2.82 18.59
N HIS A 180 -25.44 -2.18 19.62
CA HIS A 180 -26.01 -2.21 20.96
C HIS A 180 -27.42 -1.61 20.97
N GLN A 181 -27.61 -0.43 20.37
CA GLN A 181 -28.93 0.19 20.25
C GLN A 181 -29.94 -0.68 19.50
N ARG A 182 -29.52 -1.34 18.41
CA ARG A 182 -30.39 -2.28 17.69
C ARG A 182 -30.76 -3.49 18.55
N HIS A 183 -29.79 -4.04 19.28
CA HIS A 183 -30.04 -5.16 20.17
C HIS A 183 -31.03 -4.77 21.28
N GLU A 184 -30.84 -3.61 21.92
CA GLU A 184 -31.79 -3.08 22.91
C GLU A 184 -33.20 -2.89 22.33
N SER A 185 -33.30 -2.35 21.12
CA SER A 185 -34.59 -2.19 20.42
C SER A 185 -35.26 -3.54 20.17
N VAL A 186 -34.52 -4.52 19.65
CA VAL A 186 -35.05 -5.86 19.36
C VAL A 186 -35.46 -6.56 20.65
N THR A 187 -34.68 -6.45 21.71
CA THR A 187 -35.02 -7.03 23.02
C THR A 187 -36.29 -6.39 23.57
N ARG A 188 -36.44 -5.07 23.47
CA ARG A 188 -37.65 -4.36 23.87
C ARG A 188 -38.87 -4.79 23.06
N GLU A 189 -38.73 -4.86 21.73
CA GLU A 189 -39.80 -5.35 20.85
C GLU A 189 -40.19 -6.80 21.16
N SER A 190 -39.21 -7.64 21.50
CA SER A 190 -39.46 -9.03 21.89
C SER A 190 -40.25 -9.11 23.19
N GLN A 191 -39.92 -8.27 24.18
CA GLN A 191 -40.67 -8.16 25.43
C GLN A 191 -42.10 -7.63 25.19
N GLU A 192 -42.27 -6.60 24.36
CA GLU A 192 -43.59 -6.07 24.03
C GLU A 192 -44.46 -7.09 23.27
N LEU A 193 -43.85 -7.93 22.42
CA LEU A 193 -44.54 -9.02 21.73
C LEU A 193 -44.96 -10.12 22.70
N GLU A 194 -44.10 -10.49 23.65
CA GLU A 194 -44.40 -11.46 24.70
C GLU A 194 -45.56 -10.96 25.60
N GLU A 195 -45.59 -9.67 25.94
CA GLU A 195 -46.68 -9.06 26.70
C GLU A 195 -48.00 -8.96 25.92
N ARG A 196 -47.94 -8.64 24.61
CA ARG A 196 -49.16 -8.51 23.78
C ARG A 196 -49.79 -9.83 23.40
N TYR A 197 -48.99 -10.89 23.28
CA TYR A 197 -49.45 -12.21 22.85
C TYR A 197 -49.03 -13.31 23.83
N PRO A 198 -49.51 -13.28 25.08
CA PRO A 198 -49.18 -14.30 26.08
C PRO A 198 -49.70 -15.71 25.71
N ASN A 199 -50.64 -15.79 24.77
CA ASN A 199 -51.28 -17.03 24.30
C ASN A 199 -50.72 -17.58 22.96
N MET A 200 -49.71 -16.94 22.35
CA MET A 200 -49.01 -17.46 21.15
C MET A 200 -48.04 -18.61 21.51
N GLN A 201 -48.47 -19.52 22.40
CA GLN A 201 -47.65 -20.62 22.93
C GLN A 201 -47.62 -21.86 22.03
N SER A 202 -48.45 -21.93 20.98
CA SER A 202 -48.29 -22.95 19.94
C SER A 202 -47.23 -22.48 18.94
N GLY A 203 -46.04 -23.09 18.98
CA GLY A 203 -44.96 -22.81 18.03
C GLY A 203 -45.40 -22.86 16.56
N GLU A 204 -46.47 -23.61 16.25
CA GLU A 204 -47.04 -23.74 14.92
C GLU A 204 -47.60 -22.43 14.33
N GLU A 205 -48.22 -21.56 15.12
CA GLU A 205 -48.76 -20.28 14.62
C GLU A 205 -47.63 -19.28 14.35
N LEU A 206 -46.62 -19.26 15.23
CA LEU A 206 -45.43 -18.44 15.05
C LEU A 206 -44.60 -18.90 13.85
N ASP A 207 -44.45 -20.22 13.67
CA ASP A 207 -43.75 -20.81 12.52
C ASP A 207 -44.45 -20.48 11.20
N GLN A 208 -45.80 -20.52 11.16
CA GLN A 208 -46.57 -20.12 9.98
C GLN A 208 -46.35 -18.64 9.63
N LEU A 209 -46.37 -17.76 10.64
CA LEU A 209 -46.13 -16.32 10.43
C LEU A 209 -44.68 -16.04 9.99
N MET A 210 -43.71 -16.74 10.57
CA MET A 210 -42.30 -16.65 10.20
C MET A 210 -42.05 -17.14 8.78
N GLU A 211 -42.73 -18.20 8.35
CA GLU A 211 -42.65 -18.72 6.98
C GLU A 211 -43.29 -17.76 5.96
N GLU A 212 -44.42 -17.13 6.31
CA GLU A 212 -45.06 -16.11 5.47
C GLU A 212 -44.19 -14.86 5.33
N CYS A 213 -43.62 -14.37 6.43
CA CYS A 213 -42.63 -13.29 6.43
C CYS A 213 -41.40 -13.65 5.59
N SER A 214 -40.90 -14.88 5.69
CA SER A 214 -39.77 -15.36 4.91
C SER A 214 -40.11 -15.49 3.43
N ARG A 215 -41.34 -15.86 3.08
CA ARG A 215 -41.84 -15.88 1.71
C ARG A 215 -41.92 -14.47 1.13
N ARG A 216 -42.48 -13.52 1.88
CA ARG A 216 -42.57 -12.12 1.46
C ARG A 216 -41.20 -11.46 1.31
N ARG A 217 -40.27 -11.76 2.22
CA ARG A 217 -38.87 -11.31 2.13
C ARG A 217 -38.17 -11.85 0.88
N ARG A 218 -38.41 -13.11 0.51
CA ARG A 218 -37.89 -13.70 -0.74
C ARG A 218 -38.49 -13.03 -1.97
N GLN A 219 -39.78 -12.69 -1.96
CA GLN A 219 -40.43 -11.98 -3.07
C GLN A 219 -39.86 -10.58 -3.26
N LEU A 220 -39.79 -9.79 -2.18
CA LEU A 220 -39.22 -8.43 -2.23
C LEU A 220 -37.76 -8.42 -2.70
N ARG A 221 -36.97 -9.43 -2.32
CA ARG A 221 -35.59 -9.57 -2.84
C ARG A 221 -35.55 -9.77 -4.34
N LYS A 222 -36.42 -10.62 -4.89
CA LYS A 222 -36.52 -10.85 -6.34
C LYS A 222 -37.00 -9.61 -7.07
N GLU A 223 -37.95 -8.87 -6.50
CA GLU A 223 -38.43 -7.60 -7.08
C GLU A 223 -37.32 -6.55 -7.12
N LEU A 224 -36.57 -6.39 -6.03
CA LEU A 224 -35.41 -5.48 -5.98
C LEU A 224 -34.29 -5.89 -6.93
N GLU A 225 -34.02 -7.19 -7.08
CA GLU A 225 -33.01 -7.70 -8.01
C GLU A 225 -33.41 -7.40 -9.46
N LEU A 226 -34.68 -7.67 -9.81
CA LEU A 226 -35.23 -7.35 -11.12
C LEU A 226 -35.22 -5.83 -11.41
N GLU A 227 -35.48 -5.00 -10.40
CA GLU A 227 -35.40 -3.53 -10.55
C GLU A 227 -33.97 -3.07 -10.84
N LYS A 228 -32.98 -3.61 -10.12
CA LYS A 228 -31.56 -3.32 -10.39
C LYS A 228 -31.11 -3.79 -11.77
N GLU A 229 -31.56 -4.96 -12.23
CA GLU A 229 -31.26 -5.43 -13.58
C GLU A 229 -31.81 -4.46 -14.65
N LYS A 230 -33.04 -3.96 -14.46
CA LYS A 230 -33.64 -2.96 -15.35
C LYS A 230 -32.90 -1.62 -15.33
N GLU A 231 -32.41 -1.18 -14.16
CA GLU A 231 -31.58 0.04 -14.08
C GLU A 231 -30.26 -0.12 -14.82
N LEU A 232 -29.58 -1.26 -14.66
CA LEU A 232 -28.34 -1.57 -15.38
C LEU A 232 -28.55 -1.68 -16.89
N GLU A 233 -29.70 -2.21 -17.33
CA GLU A 233 -30.04 -2.26 -18.75
C GLU A 233 -30.23 -0.84 -19.33
N LYS A 234 -30.95 0.04 -18.64
CA LYS A 234 -31.11 1.44 -19.02
C LYS A 234 -29.77 2.19 -19.07
N GLU A 235 -28.87 1.93 -18.11
CA GLU A 235 -27.55 2.55 -18.10
C GLU A 235 -26.73 2.15 -19.34
N LYS A 236 -26.76 0.87 -19.72
CA LYS A 236 -26.12 0.38 -20.95
C LYS A 236 -26.73 0.96 -22.21
N GLU A 237 -28.05 1.15 -22.26
CA GLU A 237 -28.72 1.81 -23.39
C GLU A 237 -28.28 3.27 -23.52
N MET A 238 -28.25 4.02 -22.42
CA MET A 238 -27.76 5.40 -22.41
C MET A 238 -26.29 5.50 -22.83
N GLU A 239 -25.44 4.52 -22.46
CA GLU A 239 -24.05 4.49 -22.87
C GLU A 239 -23.91 4.28 -24.39
N LYS A 240 -24.67 3.34 -24.96
CA LYS A 240 -24.72 3.12 -26.42
C LYS A 240 -25.23 4.34 -27.17
N GLU A 241 -26.25 5.02 -26.66
CA GLU A 241 -26.77 6.25 -27.26
C GLU A 241 -25.70 7.36 -27.29
N LYS A 242 -24.97 7.56 -26.18
CA LYS A 242 -23.84 8.50 -26.12
C LYS A 242 -22.71 8.14 -27.08
N GLU A 243 -22.46 6.85 -27.30
CA GLU A 243 -21.46 6.40 -28.28
C GLU A 243 -21.89 6.72 -29.70
N MET A 244 -23.13 6.40 -30.06
CA MET A 244 -23.73 6.73 -31.36
C MET A 244 -23.74 8.24 -31.63
N GLU A 245 -24.04 9.07 -30.61
CA GLU A 245 -24.00 10.52 -30.74
C GLU A 245 -22.59 11.05 -31.04
N LYS A 246 -21.57 10.51 -30.37
CA LYS A 246 -20.16 10.84 -30.65
C LYS A 246 -19.73 10.44 -32.05
N GLU A 247 -20.21 9.31 -32.57
CA GLU A 247 -19.92 8.88 -33.94
C GLU A 247 -20.55 9.82 -34.97
N LEU A 248 -21.82 10.19 -34.77
CA LEU A 248 -22.51 11.17 -35.62
C LEU A 248 -21.84 12.54 -35.60
N GLU A 249 -21.32 12.98 -34.45
CA GLU A 249 -20.57 14.23 -34.35
C GLU A 249 -19.27 14.18 -35.17
N LYS A 250 -18.50 13.09 -35.05
CA LYS A 250 -17.28 12.87 -35.86
C LYS A 250 -17.60 12.84 -37.36
N GLU A 251 -18.72 12.26 -37.77
CA GLU A 251 -19.13 12.25 -39.18
C GLU A 251 -19.47 13.65 -39.70
N LYS A 252 -20.23 14.44 -38.92
CA LYS A 252 -20.54 15.83 -39.24
C LYS A 252 -19.28 16.70 -39.33
N GLU A 253 -18.27 16.47 -38.50
CA GLU A 253 -16.98 17.17 -38.61
C GLU A 253 -16.26 16.84 -39.91
N LYS A 254 -16.18 15.56 -40.29
CA LYS A 254 -15.59 15.11 -41.56
C LYS A 254 -16.33 15.71 -42.76
N GLU A 255 -17.66 15.81 -42.70
CA GLU A 255 -18.47 16.42 -43.76
C GLU A 255 -18.17 17.93 -43.89
N LYS A 256 -18.13 18.67 -42.76
CA LYS A 256 -17.74 20.08 -42.75
C LYS A 256 -16.34 20.32 -43.30
N GLU A 257 -15.40 19.41 -43.03
CA GLU A 257 -14.05 19.48 -43.58
C GLU A 257 -14.03 19.31 -45.10
N LYS A 258 -14.74 18.29 -45.61
CA LYS A 258 -14.93 18.09 -47.06
C LYS A 258 -15.59 19.30 -47.72
N GLU A 259 -16.59 19.90 -47.10
CA GLU A 259 -17.27 21.09 -47.64
C GLU A 259 -16.32 22.30 -47.70
N LYS A 260 -15.51 22.52 -46.66
CA LYS A 260 -14.46 23.57 -46.67
C LYS A 260 -13.46 23.34 -47.79
N GLU A 261 -13.08 22.10 -48.07
CA GLU A 261 -12.16 21.74 -49.15
C GLU A 261 -12.77 22.04 -50.53
N ILE A 262 -14.03 21.65 -50.74
CA ILE A 262 -14.79 21.96 -51.97
C ILE A 262 -14.88 23.48 -52.19
N ARG A 263 -15.20 24.26 -51.15
CA ARG A 263 -15.25 25.74 -51.24
C ARG A 263 -13.89 26.34 -51.63
N LYS A 264 -12.79 25.85 -51.03
CA LYS A 264 -11.42 26.28 -51.39
C LYS A 264 -11.10 26.01 -52.86
N VAL A 265 -11.52 24.85 -53.40
CA VAL A 265 -11.32 24.51 -54.82
C VAL A 265 -12.15 25.44 -55.73
N GLN A 266 -13.41 25.69 -55.39
CA GLN A 266 -14.28 26.60 -56.14
C GLN A 266 -13.72 28.03 -56.17
N GLU A 267 -13.22 28.55 -55.05
CA GLU A 267 -12.61 29.88 -54.97
C GLU A 267 -11.35 30.00 -55.84
N LYS A 268 -10.48 28.98 -55.81
CA LYS A 268 -9.31 28.91 -56.69
C LYS A 268 -9.71 28.95 -58.17
N ASN A 269 -10.72 28.16 -58.56
CA ASN A 269 -11.22 28.13 -59.93
C ASN A 269 -11.82 29.47 -60.38
N LEU A 270 -12.50 30.21 -59.49
CA LEU A 270 -13.02 31.55 -59.80
C LEU A 270 -11.90 32.59 -59.96
N LYS A 271 -10.81 32.45 -59.19
CA LYS A 271 -9.65 33.37 -59.28
C LYS A 271 -8.90 33.20 -60.59
N VAL A 272 -8.71 31.97 -61.06
CA VAL A 272 -8.12 31.67 -62.37
C VAL A 272 -8.94 32.30 -63.49
N LYS A 273 -10.26 32.16 -63.48
CA LYS A 273 -11.15 32.77 -64.49
C LYS A 273 -11.06 34.31 -64.51
N LYS A 274 -10.93 34.97 -63.35
CA LYS A 274 -10.76 36.43 -63.28
C LYS A 274 -9.40 36.93 -63.78
N GLU A 275 -8.35 36.11 -63.72
CA GLU A 275 -7.04 36.45 -64.29
C GLU A 275 -7.02 36.30 -65.80
N GLU A 276 -7.79 35.36 -66.36
CA GLU A 276 -7.95 35.21 -67.82
C GLU A 276 -8.77 36.33 -68.46
N GLU A 277 -9.64 37.02 -67.72
CA GLU A 277 -10.46 38.13 -68.21
C GLU A 277 -9.81 39.54 -68.08
N LYS A 278 -8.56 39.66 -67.59
CA LYS A 278 -7.87 40.96 -67.56
C LYS A 278 -7.36 41.34 -68.96
N PRO A 279 -7.83 42.45 -69.56
CA PRO A 279 -7.33 42.89 -70.87
C PRO A 279 -5.88 43.39 -70.75
N VAL A 280 -5.03 42.89 -71.65
CA VAL A 280 -3.61 43.28 -71.78
C VAL A 280 -3.53 44.70 -72.34
N GLU A 281 -3.36 45.71 -71.48
CA GLU A 281 -2.96 47.05 -71.92
C GLU A 281 -1.44 47.12 -72.14
N ARG A 282 -1.08 47.29 -73.41
CA ARG A 282 0.29 47.44 -73.92
C ARG A 282 0.72 48.91 -73.75
N GLY A 283 1.58 49.19 -72.78
CA GLY A 283 2.21 50.50 -72.54
C GLY A 283 3.68 50.53 -72.93
N TYR A 284 4.06 51.53 -73.72
CA TYR A 284 5.30 51.73 -74.48
C TYR A 284 6.34 52.62 -73.74
N GLN A 285 7.64 52.42 -74.03
CA GLN A 285 8.81 53.35 -73.89
C GLN A 285 9.35 53.64 -72.47
N ARG A 286 10.62 53.98 -72.19
CA ARG A 286 11.72 54.55 -73.00
C ARG A 286 13.09 54.34 -72.31
N SER A 287 14.13 54.35 -73.12
CA SER A 287 15.56 54.11 -72.90
C SER A 287 16.41 55.29 -72.35
N HIS A 288 17.61 54.92 -71.87
CA HIS A 288 18.94 55.61 -71.98
C HIS A 288 19.52 56.51 -70.86
N GLY A 289 20.83 56.29 -70.60
CA GLY A 289 21.85 57.25 -70.10
C GLY A 289 22.50 56.83 -68.77
N GLN A 290 23.54 55.99 -68.71
CA GLN A 290 24.98 56.28 -68.84
C GLN A 290 25.44 57.65 -68.27
N THR A 291 26.18 57.65 -67.15
CA THR A 291 27.38 58.50 -66.92
C THR A 291 28.24 57.94 -65.79
N GLN A 292 29.56 57.99 -66.04
CA GLN A 292 30.68 57.56 -65.20
C GLN A 292 30.98 58.56 -64.06
N GLY A 293 31.75 58.09 -63.06
CA GLY A 293 32.93 58.82 -62.60
C GLY A 293 33.00 59.25 -61.13
N GLY A 294 34.15 58.94 -60.50
CA GLY A 294 34.75 59.65 -59.34
C GLY A 294 34.33 59.09 -57.97
N ALA A 295 35.13 58.29 -57.25
CA ALA A 295 36.42 58.58 -56.63
C ALA A 295 36.40 59.84 -55.74
N THR A 296 36.53 59.66 -54.42
CA THR A 296 37.72 60.08 -53.62
C THR A 296 37.49 59.85 -52.12
N THR A 297 38.51 59.27 -51.49
CA THR A 297 38.95 59.32 -50.07
C THR A 297 38.01 58.87 -48.97
#